data_AF-A0A852TJ08-F1
#
_entry.id   AF-A0A852TJ08-F1
#
_cell.length_a   1.000
_cell.length_b   1.000
_cell.length_c   1.000
_cell.angle_alpha   90.00
_cell.angle_beta   90.00
_cell.angle_gamma   90.00
#
_symmetry.space_group_name_H-M   'P 1'
#
loop_
_entity.id
_entity.type
_entity.pdbx_description
1 polymer ?
#
loop_
_entity_poly.entity_id
_entity_poly.type
_entity_poly.pdbx_seq_one_letter_code
_entity_poly.pdbx_strand_id
1 'polypeptide(L)'
;MKSLRLIGTTVSVGSFIFCAYILLFNPYIHTSVDLDVLYSFSIMYLLPMLLKYYSSHSLKPILLMIGSIWALPISLYCLATPGVFKYLVIGPLLLAIISIIMFKNKRNS
;
A
#
# COMPACT_ATOMS: atom_id res chain seq x y z
N MET A 1 -8.27 -1.16 -19.49
CA MET A 1 -8.57 -0.83 -18.08
C MET A 1 -8.76 -2.04 -17.16
N LYS A 2 -9.34 -3.17 -17.60
CA LYS A 2 -9.54 -4.37 -16.76
C LYS A 2 -8.24 -4.93 -16.14
N SER A 3 -7.16 -5.02 -16.92
CA SER A 3 -5.85 -5.48 -16.41
C SER A 3 -5.30 -4.57 -15.31
N LEU A 4 -5.32 -3.24 -15.48
CA LEU A 4 -4.87 -2.29 -14.45
C LEU A 4 -5.68 -2.39 -13.15
N ARG A 5 -7.00 -2.62 -13.26
CA ARG A 5 -7.86 -2.90 -12.10
C ARG A 5 -7.39 -4.15 -11.37
N LEU A 6 -7.17 -5.25 -12.09
CA LEU A 6 -6.75 -6.51 -11.49
C LEU A 6 -5.40 -6.35 -10.78
N ILE A 7 -4.39 -5.81 -11.47
CA ILE A 7 -3.05 -5.60 -10.92
C ILE A 7 -3.13 -4.71 -9.67
N GLY A 8 -3.80 -3.55 -9.75
CA GLY A 8 -3.88 -2.64 -8.60
C GLY A 8 -4.64 -3.23 -7.42
N THR A 9 -5.66 -4.06 -7.67
CA THR A 9 -6.39 -4.80 -6.63
C THR A 9 -5.46 -5.82 -5.96
N THR A 10 -4.77 -6.65 -6.74
CA THR A 10 -3.84 -7.67 -6.24
C THR A 10 -2.70 -7.07 -5.44
N VAL A 11 -2.09 -5.97 -5.92
CA VAL A 11 -1.02 -5.28 -5.19
C VAL A 11 -1.54 -4.69 -3.88
N SER A 12 -2.75 -4.09 -3.86
CA SER A 12 -3.33 -3.51 -2.65
C SER A 12 -3.60 -4.59 -1.60
N VAL A 13 -4.23 -5.71 -1.99
CA VAL A 13 -4.52 -6.84 -1.09
C VAL A 13 -3.24 -7.50 -0.60
N GLY A 14 -2.29 -7.78 -1.49
CA GLY A 14 -1.01 -8.38 -1.13
C GLY A 14 -0.22 -7.51 -0.15
N SER A 15 -0.17 -6.20 -0.38
CA SER A 15 0.51 -5.27 0.52
C SER A 15 -0.18 -5.16 1.88
N PHE A 16 -1.52 -5.17 1.90
CA PHE A 16 -2.29 -5.18 3.14
C PHE A 16 -2.01 -6.44 3.96
N ILE A 17 -2.11 -7.61 3.35
CA ILE A 17 -1.87 -8.90 4.01
C ILE A 17 -0.42 -8.98 4.50
N PHE A 18 0.55 -8.60 3.67
CA PHE A 18 1.96 -8.59 4.04
C PHE A 18 2.22 -7.71 5.26
N CYS A 19 1.69 -6.47 5.27
CA CYS A 19 1.83 -5.56 6.40
C CYS A 19 1.12 -6.09 7.67
N ALA A 20 -0.11 -6.57 7.55
CA ALA A 20 -0.84 -7.16 8.68
C ALA A 20 -0.09 -8.36 9.27
N TYR A 21 0.47 -9.22 8.40
CA TYR A 21 1.24 -10.38 8.82
C TYR A 21 2.48 -9.99 9.64
N ILE A 22 3.31 -9.07 9.16
CA ILE A 22 4.53 -8.66 9.89
C ILE A 22 4.24 -7.89 11.19
N LEU A 23 3.07 -7.24 11.31
CA LEU A 23 2.66 -6.56 12.54
C LEU A 23 2.17 -7.56 13.60
N LEU A 24 1.46 -8.61 13.20
CA LEU A 24 0.96 -9.65 14.11
C LEU A 24 2.02 -10.71 14.43
N PHE A 25 2.88 -11.01 13.47
CA PHE A 25 3.95 -12.00 13.54
C PHE A 25 5.27 -11.35 13.16
N ASN A 26 5.78 -10.49 14.04
CA ASN A 26 7.04 -9.80 13.78
C ASN A 26 8.19 -10.84 13.74
N PRO A 27 8.90 -10.98 12.60
CA PRO A 27 9.91 -12.02 12.45
C PRO A 27 11.16 -11.84 13.32
N TYR A 28 11.31 -10.69 13.98
CA TYR A 28 12.49 -10.39 14.81
C TYR A 28 12.28 -10.62 16.29
N ILE A 29 11.06 -10.39 16.78
CA ILE A 29 10.73 -10.53 18.20
C ILE A 29 9.78 -11.70 18.47
N HIS A 30 9.26 -12.33 17.40
CA HIS A 30 8.36 -13.48 17.45
C HIS A 30 7.05 -13.24 18.24
N THR A 31 6.70 -11.98 18.46
CA THR A 31 5.47 -11.49 19.06
C THR A 31 4.83 -10.43 18.17
N SER A 32 3.61 -10.00 18.50
CA SER A 32 3.04 -8.81 17.89
C SER A 32 3.87 -7.57 18.21
N VAL A 33 3.84 -6.58 17.32
CA VAL A 33 4.44 -5.27 17.58
C VAL A 33 3.73 -4.53 18.71
N ASP A 34 4.42 -3.56 19.30
CA ASP A 34 3.83 -2.65 20.29
C ASP A 34 2.61 -1.92 19.73
N LEU A 35 1.68 -1.55 20.62
CA LEU A 35 0.42 -0.90 20.24
C LEU A 35 0.64 0.40 19.46
N ASP A 36 1.63 1.22 19.83
CA ASP A 36 1.93 2.48 19.15
C ASP A 36 2.39 2.25 17.70
N VAL A 37 3.17 1.18 17.47
CA VAL A 37 3.58 0.75 16.13
C VAL A 37 2.37 0.26 15.36
N LEU A 38 1.54 -0.58 15.98
CA LEU A 38 0.32 -1.09 15.37
C LEU A 38 -0.61 0.05 14.94
N TYR A 39 -0.83 1.06 15.80
CA TYR A 39 -1.64 2.24 15.47
C TYR A 39 -1.04 3.04 14.32
N SER A 40 0.25 3.32 14.37
CA SER A 40 0.96 4.07 13.33
C SER A 40 0.82 3.39 11.96
N PHE A 41 1.08 2.09 11.88
CA PHE A 41 0.95 1.35 10.63
C PHE A 41 -0.50 1.15 10.20
N SER A 42 -1.44 1.04 11.14
CA SER A 42 -2.86 0.94 10.81
C SER A 42 -3.35 2.19 10.09
N ILE A 43 -3.00 3.38 10.60
CA ILE A 43 -3.40 4.67 10.02
C ILE A 43 -2.59 4.99 8.76
N MET A 44 -1.27 4.82 8.82
CA MET A 44 -0.38 5.28 7.76
C MET A 44 -0.15 4.27 6.64
N TYR A 45 -0.50 2.99 6.82
CA TYR A 45 -0.29 1.96 5.79
C TYR A 45 -1.54 1.13 5.50
N LEU A 46 -2.14 0.47 6.49
CA LEU A 46 -3.27 -0.45 6.26
C LEU A 46 -4.51 0.29 5.75
N LEU A 47 -4.87 1.42 6.38
CA LEU A 47 -5.99 2.25 5.96
C LEU A 47 -5.82 2.78 4.51
N PRO A 48 -4.68 3.38 4.11
CA PRO A 48 -4.49 3.74 2.71
C PRO A 48 -4.44 2.53 1.77
N MET A 49 -4.03 1.33 2.20
CA MET A 49 -4.15 0.12 1.36
C MET A 49 -5.61 -0.26 1.09
N LEU A 50 -6.50 -0.15 2.07
CA LEU A 50 -7.94 -0.34 1.86
C LEU A 50 -8.51 0.71 0.90
N LEU A 51 -8.11 1.97 1.05
CA LEU A 51 -8.48 3.04 0.13
C LEU A 51 -8.01 2.75 -1.29
N LYS A 52 -6.78 2.27 -1.45
CA LYS A 52 -6.20 1.91 -2.77
C LYS A 52 -6.89 0.70 -3.40
N TYR A 53 -7.26 -0.30 -2.61
CA TYR A 53 -8.10 -1.40 -3.07
C TYR A 53 -9.42 -0.87 -3.67
N TYR A 54 -10.17 -0.07 -2.91
CA TYR A 54 -11.42 0.53 -3.39
C TYR A 54 -11.20 1.40 -4.64
N SER A 55 -10.14 2.21 -4.64
CA SER A 55 -9.81 3.13 -5.73
C SER A 55 -9.46 2.40 -7.01
N SER A 56 -8.67 1.32 -6.92
CA SER A 56 -8.32 0.47 -8.06
C SER A 56 -9.57 -0.23 -8.61
N HIS A 57 -10.36 -0.84 -7.73
CA HIS A 57 -11.60 -1.53 -8.10
C HIS A 57 -12.60 -0.59 -8.81
N SER A 58 -12.78 0.61 -8.27
CA SER A 58 -13.69 1.64 -8.79
C SER A 58 -13.10 2.47 -9.94
N LEU A 59 -11.89 2.17 -10.41
CA LEU A 59 -11.17 2.90 -11.45
C LEU A 59 -11.05 4.42 -11.16
N LYS A 60 -10.78 4.81 -9.91
CA LYS A 60 -10.61 6.20 -9.47
C LYS A 60 -9.11 6.53 -9.34
N PRO A 61 -8.42 6.97 -10.41
CA PRO A 61 -6.97 7.15 -10.40
C PRO A 61 -6.48 8.20 -9.39
N ILE A 62 -7.22 9.31 -9.21
CA ILE A 62 -6.84 10.37 -8.27
C ILE A 62 -6.85 9.83 -6.83
N LEU A 63 -7.89 9.08 -6.46
CA LEU A 63 -8.00 8.50 -5.13
C LEU A 63 -6.92 7.42 -4.88
N LEU A 64 -6.58 6.65 -5.92
CA LEU A 64 -5.48 5.69 -5.90
C LEU A 64 -4.12 6.38 -5.68
N MET A 65 -3.91 7.53 -6.31
CA MET A 65 -2.72 8.36 -6.12
C MET A 65 -2.65 8.92 -4.69
N ILE A 66 -3.75 9.50 -4.18
CA ILE A 66 -3.82 10.02 -2.80
C ILE A 66 -3.47 8.94 -1.79
N GLY A 67 -4.06 7.74 -1.90
CA GLY A 67 -3.73 6.63 -1.02
C GLY A 67 -2.30 6.13 -1.17
N SER A 68 -1.67 6.35 -2.32
CA SER A 68 -0.25 5.97 -2.55
C SER A 68 0.67 6.98 -1.86
N ILE A 69 0.40 8.27 -2.03
CA ILE A 69 1.13 9.35 -1.34
C ILE A 69 0.97 9.25 0.16
N TRP A 70 -0.23 8.95 0.66
CA TRP A 70 -0.46 8.76 2.10
C TRP A 70 0.37 7.61 2.68
N ALA A 71 0.50 6.49 1.97
CA ALA A 71 1.30 5.37 2.45
C ALA A 71 2.82 5.59 2.34
N LEU A 72 3.29 6.58 1.57
CA LEU A 72 4.71 6.77 1.30
C LEU A 72 5.56 7.11 2.54
N PRO A 73 5.20 8.05 3.43
CA PRO A 73 6.06 8.45 4.54
C PRO A 73 6.50 7.29 5.43
N ILE A 74 5.56 6.46 5.91
CA ILE A 74 5.89 5.31 6.75
C ILE A 74 6.67 4.24 5.97
N SER A 75 6.39 4.08 4.68
CA SER A 75 7.10 3.11 3.84
C SER A 75 8.53 3.52 3.54
N LEU A 76 8.77 4.81 3.34
CA LEU A 76 10.10 5.39 3.16
C LEU A 76 10.90 5.33 4.46
N TYR A 77 10.26 5.58 5.61
CA TYR A 77 10.87 5.32 6.91
C TYR A 77 11.32 3.85 7.04
N CYS A 78 10.49 2.90 6.60
CA CYS A 78 10.82 1.47 6.64
C CYS A 78 11.98 1.06 5.71
N LEU A 79 12.38 1.89 4.73
CA LEU A 79 13.60 1.59 3.95
C LEU A 79 14.87 1.67 4.81
N ALA A 80 14.84 2.49 5.86
CA ALA A 80 15.93 2.60 6.82
C ALA A 80 15.88 1.50 7.89
N THR A 81 14.84 0.65 7.93
CA THR A 81 14.73 -0.44 8.89
C THR A 81 15.21 -1.78 8.30
N PRO A 82 15.82 -2.65 9.12
CA PRO A 82 16.35 -3.91 8.65
C PRO A 82 15.27 -4.93 8.23
N GLY A 83 15.69 -5.83 7.34
CA GLY A 83 14.97 -7.01 6.83
C GLY A 83 13.64 -6.71 6.13
N VAL A 84 12.53 -7.35 6.52
CA VAL A 84 11.30 -7.43 5.70
C VAL A 84 10.50 -6.13 5.61
N PHE A 85 10.64 -5.21 6.57
CA PHE A 85 9.87 -3.95 6.58
C PHE A 85 10.21 -3.04 5.39
N LYS A 86 11.45 -3.08 4.87
CA LYS A 86 11.86 -2.30 3.69
C LYS A 86 11.03 -2.60 2.44
N TYR A 87 10.45 -3.80 2.35
CA TYR A 87 9.62 -4.18 1.20
C TYR A 87 8.25 -3.51 1.18
N LEU A 88 7.83 -2.86 2.28
CA LEU A 88 6.56 -2.14 2.35
C LEU A 88 6.47 -0.98 1.35
N VAL A 89 7.60 -0.44 0.88
CA VAL A 89 7.62 0.63 -0.14
C VAL A 89 7.15 0.17 -1.52
N ILE A 90 7.24 -1.13 -1.82
CA ILE A 90 6.93 -1.69 -3.15
C ILE A 90 5.46 -1.45 -3.50
N GLY A 91 4.55 -1.73 -2.57
CA GLY A 91 3.11 -1.59 -2.77
C GLY A 91 2.69 -0.17 -3.17
N PRO A 92 2.97 0.86 -2.34
CA PRO A 92 2.67 2.25 -2.66
C PRO A 92 3.28 2.74 -3.98
N LEU A 93 4.53 2.37 -4.29
CA LEU A 93 5.19 2.77 -5.54
C LEU A 93 4.51 2.17 -6.77
N LEU A 94 4.22 0.86 -6.75
CA LEU A 94 3.51 0.20 -7.84
C LEU A 94 2.11 0.81 -8.04
N LEU A 95 1.38 1.09 -6.96
CA LEU A 95 0.05 1.68 -7.04
C LEU A 95 0.08 3.14 -7.52
N ALA A 96 1.13 3.90 -7.18
CA ALA A 96 1.37 5.22 -7.75
C ALA A 96 1.57 5.13 -9.27
N ILE A 97 2.42 4.22 -9.76
CA ILE A 97 2.62 4.00 -11.21
C ILE A 97 1.31 3.63 -11.90
N ILE A 98 0.55 2.68 -11.34
CA ILE A 98 -0.76 2.26 -11.86
C ILE A 98 -1.71 3.45 -11.91
N SER A 99 -1.72 4.30 -10.88
CA SER A 99 -2.57 5.50 -10.86
C SER A 99 -2.24 6.48 -11.99
N ILE A 100 -0.95 6.70 -12.31
CA ILE A 100 -0.51 7.56 -13.41
C ILE A 100 -0.97 7.00 -14.75
N ILE A 101 -0.79 5.70 -14.97
CA ILE A 101 -1.22 5.02 -16.20
C ILE A 101 -2.76 5.10 -16.34
N MET A 102 -3.50 4.85 -15.26
CA MET A 102 -4.96 4.95 -15.25
C MET A 102 -5.43 6.38 -15.53
N PHE A 103 -4.76 7.39 -14.97
CA PHE A 103 -5.09 8.80 -15.20
C PHE A 103 -4.88 9.18 -16.67
N LYS A 104 -3.75 8.79 -17.27
CA LYS A 104 -3.46 9.02 -18.69
C LYS A 104 -4.49 8.36 -19.60
N ASN A 105 -4.85 7.10 -19.32
CA ASN A 105 -5.84 6.38 -20.12
C ASN A 105 -7.24 7.00 -20.04
N LYS A 106 -7.62 7.55 -18.88
CA LYS A 106 -8.92 8.22 -18.70
C LYS A 106 -9.02 9.55 -19.47
N ARG A 107 -7.90 10.26 -19.65
CA ARG A 107 -7.86 11.52 -20.41
C ARG A 107 -7.93 11.31 -21.93
N ASN A 108 -7.44 10.17 -22.41
CA ASN A 108 -7.36 9.85 -23.83
C ASN A 108 -8.58 9.07 -24.36
N SER A 109 -9.56 8.80 -23.50
CA SER A 109 -10.83 8.13 -23.82
C SER A 109 -11.98 9.11 -23.77
#